data_AF-A0A4Z1DAF6-F1
#
_entry.id   AF-A0A4Z1DAF6-F1
#
_cell.length_a   1.000
_cell.length_b   1.000
_cell.length_c   1.000
_cell.angle_alpha   90.00
_cell.angle_beta   90.00
_cell.angle_gamma   90.00
#
_symmetry.space_group_name_H-M   'P 1'
#
loop_
_entity.id
_entity.type
_entity.pdbx_description
1 polymer ?
#
loop_
_entity_poly.entity_id
_entity_poly.type
_entity_poly.pdbx_seq_one_letter_code
_entity_poly.pdbx_strand_id
1 'polypeptide(L)'
;MRTRGAILLANIITGLALGFTVSNIGFGDYTELNRMFTFQDLRMLLSFAGAVVIIVCAFALLRIRRTPGRIHAGVVPGAVLFGTGWAISGGCPAIPIVQVAGGYLPALVTIVGVTVGIRLCRWANARYFHLDRGSCGL
;
A
#
# COMPACT_ATOMS: atom_id res chain seq x y z
N MET A 1 -3.41 19.82 23.03
CA MET A 1 -4.32 19.97 21.88
C MET A 1 -3.66 20.55 20.62
N ARG A 2 -2.67 21.46 20.73
CA ARG A 2 -1.94 22.08 19.60
C ARG A 2 -1.20 21.10 18.66
N THR A 3 -0.78 19.95 19.17
CA THR A 3 -0.07 18.91 18.42
C THR A 3 -0.97 18.09 17.49
N ARG A 4 -2.23 17.84 17.85
CA ARG A 4 -3.14 17.04 17.01
C ARG A 4 -3.47 17.75 15.69
N GLY A 5 -3.69 19.07 15.74
CA GLY A 5 -3.96 19.87 14.54
C GLY A 5 -2.76 19.94 13.59
N ALA A 6 -1.55 20.14 14.12
CA ALA A 6 -0.33 20.16 13.31
C ALA A 6 -0.02 18.80 12.66
N ILE A 7 -0.24 17.70 13.38
CA ILE A 7 -0.06 16.34 12.84
C ILE A 7 -1.10 16.04 11.75
N LEU A 8 -2.36 16.45 11.94
CA LEU A 8 -3.40 16.30 10.91
C LEU A 8 -3.06 17.09 9.64
N LEU A 9 -2.65 18.36 9.77
CA LEU A 9 -2.21 19.18 8.64
C LEU A 9 -1.01 18.56 7.93
N ALA A 10 -0.01 18.09 8.66
CA ALA A 10 1.15 17.42 8.07
C ALA A 10 0.74 16.16 7.28
N ASN A 11 -0.18 15.35 7.80
CA ASN A 11 -0.68 14.16 7.10
C ASN A 11 -1.46 14.51 5.83
N ILE A 12 -2.32 15.55 5.88
CA ILE A 12 -3.09 16.00 4.72
C ILE A 12 -2.14 16.51 3.62
N ILE A 13 -1.18 17.37 3.97
CA ILE A 13 -0.21 17.92 3.02
C ILE A 13 0.64 16.79 2.41
N THR A 14 1.16 15.88 3.24
CA THR A 14 1.99 14.76 2.76
C THR A 14 1.19 13.80 1.89
N GLY A 15 -0.07 13.51 2.25
CA GLY A 15 -0.97 12.67 1.47
C GLY A 15 -1.34 13.29 0.12
N LEU A 16 -1.61 14.60 0.09
CA LEU A 16 -1.86 15.34 -1.15
C LEU A 16 -0.62 15.38 -2.04
N ALA A 17 0.57 15.62 -1.48
CA ALA A 17 1.82 15.59 -2.22
C ALA A 17 2.09 14.20 -2.82
N LEU A 18 1.85 13.13 -2.05
CA LEU A 18 1.94 11.76 -2.54
C LEU A 18 0.94 11.49 -3.68
N GLY A 19 -0.33 11.85 -3.49
CA GLY A 19 -1.36 11.69 -4.52
C GLY A 19 -1.03 12.47 -5.81
N PHE A 20 -0.55 13.71 -5.67
CA PHE A 20 -0.15 14.55 -6.80
C PHE A 20 1.04 13.95 -7.57
N THR A 21 2.08 13.49 -6.87
CA THR A 21 3.25 12.87 -7.52
C THR A 21 2.87 11.58 -8.26
N VAL A 22 2.10 10.69 -7.61
CA VAL A 22 1.67 9.41 -8.20
C VAL A 22 0.75 9.64 -9.41
N SER A 23 -0.16 10.61 -9.33
CA SER A 23 -1.04 10.97 -10.44
C SER A 23 -0.26 11.53 -11.64
N ASN A 24 0.71 12.43 -11.41
CA ASN A 24 1.54 12.99 -12.49
C ASN A 24 2.48 11.97 -13.14
N ILE A 25 2.90 10.92 -12.43
CA ILE A 25 3.78 9.89 -12.98
C ILE A 25 3.03 8.93 -13.92
N GLY A 26 1.68 8.88 -13.83
CA GLY A 26 0.85 7.97 -14.64
C GLY A 26 0.53 6.64 -13.95
N PHE A 27 0.94 6.46 -12.68
CA PHE A 27 0.62 5.25 -11.89
C PHE A 27 -0.88 5.06 -11.64
N GLY A 28 -1.73 6.00 -12.07
CA GLY A 28 -3.18 5.86 -12.10
C GLY A 28 -3.70 4.95 -13.20
N ASP A 29 -2.91 4.62 -14.24
CA ASP A 29 -3.36 3.79 -15.36
C ASP A 29 -2.90 2.33 -15.24
N TYR A 30 -3.86 1.40 -15.38
CA TYR A 30 -3.60 -0.05 -15.30
C TYR A 30 -2.70 -0.55 -16.43
N THR A 31 -2.78 0.07 -17.60
CA THR A 31 -1.98 -0.28 -18.78
C THR A 31 -0.50 0.07 -18.58
N GLU A 32 -0.18 1.22 -17.99
CA GLU A 32 1.21 1.59 -17.69
C GLU A 32 1.80 0.68 -16.60
N LEU A 33 1.02 0.33 -15.57
CA LEU A 33 1.41 -0.63 -14.55
C LEU A 33 1.69 -2.02 -15.13
N ASN A 34 0.84 -2.51 -16.04
CA ASN A 34 1.08 -3.78 -16.71
C ASN A 34 2.35 -3.74 -17.59
N ARG A 35 2.60 -2.62 -18.28
CA ARG A 35 3.84 -2.41 -19.04
C ARG A 35 5.09 -2.40 -18.18
N MET A 36 4.98 -1.94 -16.93
CA MET A 36 6.06 -2.03 -15.95
C MET A 36 6.37 -3.49 -15.61
N PHE A 37 5.35 -4.30 -15.32
CA PHE A 37 5.53 -5.73 -14.96
C PHE A 37 5.96 -6.60 -16.15
N THR A 38 5.63 -6.20 -17.38
CA THR A 38 6.08 -6.87 -18.62
C THR A 38 7.44 -6.33 -19.10
N PHE A 39 8.11 -5.47 -18.32
CA PHE A 39 9.40 -4.85 -18.65
C PHE A 39 9.42 -4.08 -19.97
N GLN A 40 8.25 -3.65 -20.45
CA GLN A 40 8.12 -2.82 -21.65
C GLN A 40 8.47 -1.35 -21.34
N ASP A 41 8.21 -0.90 -20.11
CA ASP A 41 8.46 0.48 -19.66
C ASP A 41 9.46 0.52 -18.50
N LEU A 42 10.75 0.67 -18.82
CA LEU A 42 11.81 0.81 -17.81
C LEU A 42 11.72 2.13 -17.03
N ARG A 43 11.07 3.16 -17.58
CA ARG A 43 10.93 4.47 -16.93
C ARG A 43 10.17 4.38 -15.61
N MET A 44 9.03 3.70 -15.61
CA MET A 44 8.22 3.48 -14.40
C MET A 44 8.91 2.56 -13.39
N LEU A 45 9.61 1.55 -13.90
CA LEU A 45 10.36 0.62 -13.04
C LEU A 45 11.51 1.33 -12.31
N LEU A 46 12.27 2.17 -13.02
CA LEU A 46 13.36 2.96 -12.45
C LEU A 46 12.86 4.06 -11.52
N SER A 47 11.70 4.67 -11.78
CA SER A 47 11.12 5.67 -10.87
C SER A 47 10.70 5.03 -9.55
N PHE A 48 10.09 3.85 -9.58
CA PHE A 48 9.76 3.08 -8.38
C PHE A 48 11.02 2.62 -7.63
N ALA A 49 11.99 2.00 -8.33
CA ALA A 49 13.23 1.55 -7.71
C ALA A 49 14.03 2.71 -7.11
N GLY A 50 14.11 3.85 -7.82
CA GLY A 50 14.74 5.08 -7.34
C GLY A 50 14.07 5.63 -6.07
N ALA A 51 12.74 5.68 -6.05
CA ALA A 51 12.00 6.10 -4.85
C ALA A 51 12.27 5.19 -3.65
N VAL A 52 12.31 3.86 -3.85
CA VAL A 52 12.67 2.89 -2.81
C VAL A 52 14.10 3.12 -2.30
N VAL A 53 15.07 3.29 -3.20
CA VAL A 53 16.47 3.57 -2.83
C VAL A 53 16.58 4.87 -2.03
N ILE A 54 15.92 5.94 -2.46
CA ILE A 54 15.92 7.23 -1.76
C ILE A 54 15.35 7.06 -0.34
N ILE A 55 14.22 6.37 -0.19
CA ILE A 55 13.61 6.12 1.12
C ILE A 55 14.55 5.28 2.00
N VAL A 56 15.16 4.22 1.47
CA VAL A 56 16.10 3.37 2.20
C VAL A 56 17.31 4.20 2.68
N CYS A 57 17.90 5.01 1.79
CA CYS A 57 19.01 5.90 2.12
C CYS A 57 18.61 6.95 3.17
N ALA A 58 17.43 7.57 3.04
CA ALA A 58 16.93 8.54 4.00
C ALA A 58 16.72 7.90 5.38
N PHE A 59 16.10 6.73 5.46
CA PHE A 59 15.91 6.00 6.71
C PHE A 59 17.23 5.56 7.36
N ALA A 60 18.20 5.14 6.54
CA ALA A 60 19.54 4.78 6.99
C ALA A 60 20.29 6.00 7.54
N LEU A 61 20.25 7.13 6.84
CA LEU A 61 20.91 8.37 7.23
C LEU A 61 20.32 8.96 8.52
N LEU A 62 18.99 8.95 8.62
CA LEU A 62 18.26 9.43 9.81
C LEU A 62 18.31 8.44 10.98
N ARG A 63 18.97 7.28 10.83
CA ARG A 63 19.06 6.21 11.82
C ARG A 63 17.73 5.91 12.51
N ILE A 64 16.64 5.90 11.73
CA ILE A 64 15.30 5.67 12.27
C ILE A 64 15.27 4.27 12.88
N ARG A 65 14.97 4.21 14.18
CA ARG A 65 14.92 2.96 14.94
C ARG A 65 13.77 2.12 14.38
N ARG A 66 14.11 1.05 13.67
CA ARG A 66 13.09 0.11 13.19
C ARG A 66 12.47 -0.58 14.39
N THR A 67 11.17 -0.46 14.55
CA THR A 67 10.41 -1.31 15.46
C THR A 67 10.41 -2.70 14.84
N PRO A 68 11.07 -3.71 15.45
CA PRO A 68 11.03 -5.06 14.89
C PRO A 68 9.59 -5.56 14.98
N GLY A 69 8.94 -5.67 13.82
CA GLY A 69 7.67 -6.37 13.73
C GLY A 69 7.92 -7.80 14.18
N ARG A 70 7.20 -8.26 15.21
CA ARG A 70 7.26 -9.66 15.61
C ARG A 70 6.79 -10.50 14.42
N ILE A 71 7.65 -11.39 13.92
CA ILE A 71 7.34 -12.29 12.82
C ILE A 71 6.55 -13.44 13.42
N HIS A 72 5.29 -13.60 13.00
CA HIS A 72 4.40 -14.68 13.45
C HIS A 72 4.09 -15.60 12.27
N ALA A 73 3.68 -16.83 12.54
CA ALA A 73 3.37 -17.82 11.51
C ALA A 73 2.31 -17.34 10.50
N GLY A 74 1.41 -16.44 10.92
CA GLY A 74 0.39 -15.83 10.05
C GLY A 74 0.92 -14.82 9.03
N VAL A 75 2.18 -14.36 9.15
CA VAL A 75 2.75 -13.35 8.24
C VAL A 75 2.97 -13.91 6.83
N VAL A 76 3.44 -15.16 6.72
CA VAL A 76 3.73 -15.78 5.43
C VAL A 76 2.46 -15.94 4.56
N PRO A 77 1.38 -16.60 5.02
CA PRO A 77 0.16 -16.71 4.21
C PRO A 77 -0.49 -15.35 3.96
N GLY A 78 -0.44 -14.43 4.93
CA GLY A 78 -0.95 -13.07 4.77
C GLY A 78 -0.20 -12.26 3.71
N ALA A 79 1.14 -12.34 3.69
CA ALA A 79 1.97 -11.66 2.70
C ALA A 79 1.75 -12.21 1.29
N VAL A 80 1.61 -13.54 1.16
CA VAL A 80 1.29 -14.17 -0.14
C VAL A 80 -0.07 -13.71 -0.65
N LEU A 81 -1.13 -13.79 0.16
CA LEU A 81 -2.48 -13.33 -0.21
C LEU A 81 -2.53 -11.84 -0.56
N PHE A 82 -1.83 -11.01 0.22
CA PHE A 82 -1.75 -9.58 -0.03
C PHE A 82 -1.01 -9.29 -1.34
N GLY A 83 0.17 -9.89 -1.55
CA GLY A 83 0.96 -9.70 -2.75
C GLY A 83 0.25 -10.19 -4.02
N THR A 84 -0.35 -11.39 -3.98
CA THR A 84 -1.10 -11.91 -5.13
C THR A 84 -2.33 -11.07 -5.43
N GLY A 85 -3.06 -10.62 -4.40
CA GLY A 85 -4.22 -9.73 -4.57
C GLY A 85 -3.86 -8.42 -5.29
N TRP A 86 -2.74 -7.79 -4.93
CA TRP A 86 -2.25 -6.58 -5.61
C TRP A 86 -1.74 -6.83 -7.02
N ALA A 87 -1.07 -7.96 -7.25
CA ALA A 87 -0.64 -8.37 -8.58
C ALA A 87 -1.84 -8.59 -9.53
N ILE A 88 -2.91 -9.26 -9.05
CA ILE A 88 -4.14 -9.48 -9.81
C ILE A 88 -4.89 -8.18 -10.04
N SER A 89 -4.97 -7.34 -9.00
CA SER A 89 -5.62 -6.03 -9.10
C SER A 89 -4.82 -5.05 -9.93
N GLY A 90 -3.59 -5.37 -10.35
CA GLY A 90 -2.75 -4.50 -11.17
C GLY A 90 -2.42 -3.18 -10.49
N GLY A 91 -2.19 -3.16 -9.18
CA GLY A 91 -1.97 -1.92 -8.43
C GLY A 91 -1.23 -2.11 -7.12
N CYS A 92 -0.97 -0.99 -6.42
CA CYS A 92 -0.43 -0.97 -5.07
C CYS A 92 -1.44 -0.31 -4.13
N PRO A 93 -1.33 -0.42 -2.79
CA PRO A 93 -2.34 0.10 -1.86
C PRO A 93 -2.65 1.60 -2.01
N ALA A 94 -1.74 2.39 -2.55
CA ALA A 94 -1.97 3.81 -2.81
C ALA A 94 -2.76 4.09 -4.10
N ILE A 95 -2.66 3.21 -5.10
CA ILE A 95 -3.20 3.45 -6.45
C ILE A 95 -4.74 3.49 -6.48
N PRO A 96 -5.49 2.56 -5.87
CA PRO A 96 -6.95 2.64 -5.86
C PRO A 96 -7.48 3.92 -5.22
N ILE A 97 -6.79 4.45 -4.21
CA ILE A 97 -7.19 5.70 -3.54
C ILE A 97 -7.03 6.89 -4.50
N VAL A 98 -5.92 6.95 -5.24
CA VAL A 98 -5.66 7.98 -6.25
C VAL A 98 -6.60 7.83 -7.45
N GLN A 99 -6.86 6.60 -7.90
CA GLN A 99 -7.76 6.31 -9.01
C GLN A 99 -9.23 6.67 -8.70
N VAL A 100 -9.70 6.42 -7.48
CA VAL A 100 -11.03 6.87 -7.05
C VAL A 100 -11.11 8.40 -7.07
N ALA A 101 -10.06 9.10 -6.63
CA ALA A 101 -9.99 10.56 -6.72
C ALA A 101 -9.95 11.07 -8.18
N GLY A 102 -9.39 10.28 -9.10
CA GLY A 102 -9.37 10.55 -10.54
C GLY A 102 -10.64 10.16 -11.30
N GLY A 103 -11.67 9.62 -10.63
CA GLY A 103 -12.94 9.23 -11.27
C GLY A 103 -12.94 7.85 -11.95
N TYR A 104 -11.95 7.00 -11.67
CA TYR A 104 -11.83 5.68 -12.29
C TYR A 104 -12.76 4.67 -11.59
N LEU A 105 -13.86 4.30 -12.26
CA LEU A 105 -14.87 3.35 -11.75
C LEU A 105 -14.30 2.01 -11.23
N PRO A 106 -13.33 1.36 -11.90
CA PRO A 106 -12.73 0.11 -11.43
C PRO A 106 -12.12 0.19 -10.02
N ALA A 107 -11.65 1.36 -9.60
CA ALA A 107 -11.01 1.52 -8.30
C ALA A 107 -12.01 1.39 -7.13
N LEU A 108 -13.29 1.70 -7.35
CA LEU A 108 -14.35 1.43 -6.37
C LEU A 108 -14.52 -0.07 -6.12
N VAL A 109 -14.44 -0.89 -7.17
CA VAL A 109 -14.53 -2.35 -7.06
C VAL A 109 -13.36 -2.88 -6.22
N THR A 110 -12.15 -2.36 -6.42
CA THR A 110 -10.96 -2.72 -5.64
C THR A 110 -11.12 -2.33 -4.17
N ILE A 111 -11.63 -1.13 -3.87
CA ILE A 111 -11.88 -0.69 -2.48
C ILE A 111 -12.94 -1.56 -1.79
N VAL A 112 -14.04 -1.87 -2.48
CA VAL A 112 -15.07 -2.77 -1.93
C VAL A 112 -14.48 -4.16 -1.72
N GLY A 113 -13.73 -4.69 -2.68
CA GLY A 113 -13.06 -5.98 -2.57
C GLY A 113 -12.09 -6.06 -1.39
N VAL A 114 -11.27 -5.03 -1.17
CA VAL A 114 -10.38 -4.93 0.00
C VAL A 114 -11.19 -4.88 1.30
N THR A 115 -12.25 -4.07 1.35
CA THR A 115 -13.08 -3.92 2.55
C THR A 115 -13.79 -5.23 2.91
N VAL A 116 -14.37 -5.90 1.92
CA VAL A 116 -15.03 -7.21 2.07
C VAL A 116 -14.01 -8.27 2.45
N GLY A 117 -12.86 -8.32 1.77
CA GLY A 117 -11.78 -9.26 2.04
C GLY A 117 -11.24 -9.15 3.46
N ILE A 118 -11.02 -7.93 3.96
CA ILE A 118 -10.60 -7.69 5.35
C ILE A 118 -11.66 -8.20 6.33
N ARG A 119 -12.95 -7.91 6.08
CA ARG A 119 -14.04 -8.39 6.96
C ARG A 119 -14.17 -9.90 6.94
N LEU A 120 -14.08 -10.51 5.75
CA LEU A 120 -14.19 -11.95 5.58
C LEU A 120 -13.00 -12.67 6.22
N CYS A 121 -11.79 -12.15 6.05
CA CYS A 121 -10.59 -12.70 6.68
C CYS A 121 -10.67 -12.58 8.21
N ARG A 122 -11.21 -11.47 8.75
CA ARG A 122 -11.46 -11.32 10.19
C ARG A 122 -12.50 -12.33 10.69
N TRP A 123 -13.58 -12.54 9.94
CA TRP A 123 -14.63 -13.49 10.28
C TRP A 123 -14.13 -14.94 10.24
N ALA A 124 -13.43 -15.32 9.16
CA ALA A 124 -12.84 -16.64 8.99
C ALA A 124 -11.75 -16.91 10.05
N ASN A 125 -10.95 -15.91 10.39
CA ASN A 125 -9.96 -16.04 11.45
C ASN A 125 -10.61 -16.22 12.83
N ALA A 126 -11.72 -15.53 13.10
CA ALA A 126 -12.46 -15.67 14.35
C ALA A 126 -13.20 -17.02 14.47
N ARG A 127 -13.48 -17.70 13.36
CA ARG A 127 -14.35 -18.89 13.34
C ARG A 127 -13.62 -20.20 13.04
N TYR A 128 -12.56 -20.18 12.23
CA TYR A 128 -11.89 -21.40 11.75
C TYR A 128 -10.40 -21.43 12.05
N PHE A 129 -9.70 -20.32 11.82
CA PHE A 129 -8.24 -20.39 11.69
C PHE A 129 -7.46 -20.08 12.96
N HIS A 130 -8.04 -19.35 13.95
CA HIS A 130 -7.35 -18.94 15.18
C HIS A 130 -5.88 -18.53 14.93
N LEU A 131 -5.62 -17.91 13.77
CA LEU A 131 -4.30 -17.55 13.31
C LEU A 131 -3.77 -16.48 14.26
N ASP A 132 -2.57 -16.74 14.78
CA ASP A 132 -1.92 -15.93 15.79
C ASP A 132 -1.89 -14.46 15.36
N ARG A 133 -2.65 -13.62 16.08
CA ARG A 133 -2.83 -12.19 15.76
C ARG A 133 -1.63 -11.36 16.16
N GLY A 134 -0.68 -11.95 16.88
CA GLY A 134 0.62 -11.37 17.14
C GLY A 134 0.56 -9.89 17.54
N SER A 135 0.90 -9.01 16.60
CA SER A 135 1.03 -7.56 16.80
C SER A 135 -0.29 -6.79 17.05
N CYS A 136 -1.47 -7.41 16.88
CA CYS A 136 -2.78 -6.78 17.15
C CYS A 136 -3.36 -7.12 18.55
N GLY A 137 -2.57 -7.74 19.43
CA GLY A 137 -2.98 -8.13 20.79
C GLY A 137 -2.57 -7.17 21.91
N LEU A 138 -2.18 -5.93 21.59
CA LEU A 138 -1.88 -4.88 22.57
C LEU A 138 -3.01 -3.85 22.61
#